data_AF-M0AYH8-F1
#
_entry.id   AF-M0AYH8-F1
#
_cell.length_a   1.000
_cell.length_b   1.000
_cell.length_c   1.000
_cell.angle_alpha   90.00
_cell.angle_beta   90.00
_cell.angle_gamma   90.00
#
_symmetry.space_group_name_H-M   'P 1'
#
loop_
_entity.id
_entity.type
_entity.pdbx_description
1 polymer ?
#
loop_
_entity_poly.entity_id
_entity_poly.type
_entity_poly.pdbx_seq_one_letter_code
_entity_poly.pdbx_strand_id
1 'polypeptide(L)'
;MAGHRDPLDELVVPDGTEAKEVALETDGDVLIGSRSTIEFGVRGRNVLAGESVSVDGEIEAEGDCRLDMWCDVAENVLVGQDAYIGERVHIEGELKVAGDLDIGDDVDIEEGFEANGWIVIRNPMPTIVLMFVYLKHLLLIGEEDTAQRLISELVDEDADEDDPDTEPLVIPGNATVGDDAWRVSTPATIGDDCRLHGNVRAETIVVGNDCNIFGSLRARDDVTVGDGTRIHGDLTTRNGDVTITDDARILGDVSCADLELGPGAEIDGTIRADGEITMATGERDLE
;
A
#
# COMPACT_ATOMS: atom_id res chain seq x y z
N MET A 1 -20.35 -17.60 3.83
CA MET A 1 -20.07 -16.62 4.90
C MET A 1 -18.94 -15.78 4.35
N ALA A 2 -19.28 -14.67 3.69
CA ALA A 2 -18.28 -13.72 3.23
C ALA A 2 -17.69 -13.08 4.49
N GLY A 3 -16.40 -13.30 4.73
CA GLY A 3 -15.68 -12.61 5.79
C GLY A 3 -15.59 -11.15 5.39
N HIS A 4 -16.10 -10.27 6.23
CA HIS A 4 -15.83 -8.85 6.16
C HIS A 4 -14.31 -8.68 6.33
N ARG A 5 -13.58 -8.52 5.23
CA ARG A 5 -12.18 -8.12 5.27
C ARG A 5 -12.17 -6.61 5.47
N ASP A 6 -11.49 -6.15 6.51
CA ASP A 6 -11.21 -4.72 6.68
C ASP A 6 -10.44 -4.28 5.42
N PRO A 7 -10.77 -3.15 4.77
CA PRO A 7 -9.97 -2.65 3.65
C PRO A 7 -8.48 -2.44 4.01
N LEU A 8 -8.13 -2.44 5.30
CA LEU A 8 -6.75 -2.42 5.81
C LEU A 8 -6.23 -3.79 6.30
N ASP A 9 -6.88 -4.90 5.91
CA ASP A 9 -6.47 -6.28 6.23
C ASP A 9 -5.52 -6.89 5.17
N GLU A 10 -5.03 -6.09 4.22
CA GLU A 10 -4.08 -6.52 3.19
C GLU A 10 -3.13 -5.38 2.83
N LEU A 11 -1.88 -5.73 2.48
CA LEU A 11 -0.97 -4.81 1.80
C LEU A 11 -1.25 -4.88 0.31
N VAL A 12 -1.67 -3.77 -0.29
CA VAL A 12 -1.91 -3.66 -1.73
C VAL A 12 -0.94 -2.63 -2.28
N VAL A 13 -0.05 -3.06 -3.18
CA VAL A 13 0.86 -2.19 -3.92
C VAL A 13 0.37 -2.14 -5.36
N PRO A 14 -0.19 -1.02 -5.83
CA PRO A 14 -0.79 -0.94 -7.16
C PRO A 14 0.27 -0.89 -8.25
N ASP A 15 -0.17 -1.12 -9.49
CA ASP A 15 0.67 -1.15 -10.67
C ASP A 15 1.58 0.08 -10.80
N GLY A 16 2.80 -0.14 -11.28
CA GLY A 16 3.77 0.93 -11.53
C GLY A 16 4.31 1.62 -10.27
N THR A 17 3.98 1.15 -9.05
CA THR A 17 4.50 1.72 -7.81
C THR A 17 6.03 1.61 -7.74
N GLU A 18 6.69 2.71 -7.39
CA GLU A 18 8.14 2.77 -7.21
C GLU A 18 8.49 3.06 -5.75
N ALA A 19 9.08 2.08 -5.06
CA ALA A 19 9.70 2.28 -3.76
C ALA A 19 11.21 2.49 -3.93
N LYS A 20 11.64 3.74 -3.83
CA LYS A 20 13.05 4.14 -3.86
C LYS A 20 13.53 4.37 -2.42
N GLU A 21 14.85 4.33 -2.18
CA GLU A 21 15.47 4.57 -0.85
C GLU A 21 14.96 5.83 -0.12
N VAL A 22 14.40 6.80 -0.86
CA VAL A 22 13.91 8.09 -0.33
C VAL A 22 12.39 8.14 -0.21
N ALA A 23 11.65 7.54 -1.14
CA ALA A 23 10.21 7.73 -1.21
C ALA A 23 9.49 6.54 -1.84
N LEU A 24 8.28 6.31 -1.36
CA LEU A 24 7.27 5.44 -1.94
C LEU A 24 6.35 6.30 -2.82
N GLU A 25 6.39 6.05 -4.12
CA GLU A 25 5.75 6.86 -5.16
C GLU A 25 4.72 6.02 -5.92
N THR A 26 3.49 6.51 -5.98
CA THR A 26 2.38 5.91 -6.74
C THR A 26 1.54 6.99 -7.39
N ASP A 27 0.91 6.69 -8.52
CA ASP A 27 -0.02 7.59 -9.21
C ASP A 27 -1.40 7.66 -8.50
N GLY A 28 -1.71 6.67 -7.66
CA GLY A 28 -2.98 6.55 -6.94
C GLY A 28 -3.00 7.23 -5.59
N ASP A 29 -4.08 6.99 -4.85
CA ASP A 29 -4.20 7.41 -3.46
C ASP A 29 -3.36 6.50 -2.54
N VAL A 30 -2.89 7.05 -1.43
CA VAL A 30 -2.12 6.31 -0.42
C VAL A 30 -2.93 6.24 0.87
N LEU A 31 -3.29 5.02 1.27
CA LEU A 31 -4.02 4.72 2.49
C LEU A 31 -3.07 4.05 3.49
N ILE A 32 -2.79 4.70 4.61
CA ILE A 32 -1.90 4.18 5.65
C ILE A 32 -2.72 3.82 6.88
N GLY A 33 -2.80 2.54 7.19
CA GLY A 33 -3.50 2.01 8.35
C GLY A 33 -2.85 2.44 9.67
N SER A 34 -3.66 2.56 10.71
CA SER A 34 -3.25 3.06 12.02
C SER A 34 -2.08 2.28 12.63
N ARG A 35 -1.26 2.97 13.43
CA ARG A 35 -0.10 2.42 14.15
C ARG A 35 0.98 1.83 13.25
N SER A 36 1.08 2.31 12.02
CA SER A 36 2.11 1.90 11.07
C SER A 36 3.30 2.84 11.08
N THR A 37 4.46 2.31 10.69
CA THR A 37 5.71 3.08 10.57
C THR A 37 6.18 3.01 9.12
N ILE A 38 6.36 4.18 8.51
CA ILE A 38 6.88 4.33 7.16
C ILE A 38 8.26 5.01 7.26
N GLU A 39 9.31 4.29 6.89
CA GLU A 39 10.70 4.80 6.95
C GLU A 39 11.06 5.62 5.68
N PHE A 40 10.18 5.62 4.67
CA PHE A 40 10.30 6.41 3.44
C PHE A 40 9.51 7.71 3.53
N GLY A 41 9.78 8.65 2.62
CA GLY A 41 8.77 9.63 2.22
C GLY A 41 7.60 8.98 1.46
N VAL A 42 6.45 9.65 1.42
CA VAL A 42 5.24 9.16 0.76
C VAL A 42 4.80 10.18 -0.29
N ARG A 43 4.65 9.73 -1.53
CA ARG A 43 4.14 10.54 -2.65
C ARG A 43 2.96 9.86 -3.32
N GLY A 44 1.86 10.60 -3.49
CA GLY A 44 0.72 10.12 -4.24
C GLY A 44 -0.33 11.20 -4.48
N ARG A 45 -1.46 10.79 -5.06
CA ARG A 45 -2.57 11.69 -5.39
C ARG A 45 -3.19 12.28 -4.12
N ASN A 46 -3.81 11.46 -3.29
CA ASN A 46 -4.23 11.83 -1.94
C ASN A 46 -3.49 10.98 -0.92
N VAL A 47 -3.17 11.53 0.26
CA VAL A 47 -2.53 10.76 1.34
C VAL A 47 -3.42 10.77 2.57
N LEU A 48 -3.84 9.58 3.01
CA LEU A 48 -4.68 9.38 4.18
C LEU A 48 -3.94 8.50 5.19
N ALA A 49 -3.45 9.10 6.27
CA ALA A 49 -2.83 8.41 7.37
C ALA A 49 -3.82 8.24 8.54
N GLY A 50 -4.02 7.00 8.97
CA GLY A 50 -4.80 6.66 10.15
C GLY A 50 -4.13 7.07 11.45
N GLU A 51 -4.72 6.71 12.59
CA GLU A 51 -4.24 7.14 13.90
C GLU A 51 -2.85 6.58 14.23
N SER A 52 -2.00 7.41 14.87
CA SER A 52 -0.68 7.01 15.36
C SER A 52 0.27 6.46 14.28
N VAL A 53 0.19 6.99 13.07
CA VAL A 53 1.15 6.68 11.99
C VAL A 53 2.42 7.52 12.16
N SER A 54 3.57 6.90 11.96
CA SER A 54 4.88 7.57 11.95
C SER A 54 5.45 7.53 10.54
N VAL A 55 5.84 8.67 9.99
CA VAL A 55 6.50 8.79 8.68
C VAL A 55 7.85 9.50 8.87
N ASP A 56 8.94 8.81 8.56
CA ASP A 56 10.29 9.33 8.76
C ASP A 56 10.75 10.27 7.64
N GLY A 57 10.05 10.26 6.48
CA GLY A 57 10.34 11.14 5.35
C GLY A 57 9.24 12.17 5.07
N GLU A 58 9.40 12.88 3.96
CA GLU A 58 8.44 13.88 3.48
C GLU A 58 7.14 13.24 3.00
N ILE A 59 6.00 13.88 3.29
CA ILE A 59 4.70 13.55 2.69
C ILE A 59 4.38 14.57 1.61
N GLU A 60 4.15 14.12 0.38
CA GLU A 60 3.73 14.94 -0.75
C GLU A 60 2.43 14.40 -1.34
N ALA A 61 1.34 15.17 -1.19
CA ALA A 61 0.05 14.86 -1.77
C ALA A 61 -0.27 15.88 -2.88
N GLU A 62 -0.51 15.42 -4.11
CA GLU A 62 -0.91 16.31 -5.22
C GLU A 62 -2.31 16.91 -5.00
N GLY A 63 -3.18 16.16 -4.34
CA GLY A 63 -4.52 16.51 -3.91
C GLY A 63 -4.56 16.79 -2.41
N ASP A 64 -5.42 16.06 -1.73
CA ASP A 64 -5.70 16.25 -0.31
C ASP A 64 -4.79 15.40 0.57
N CYS A 65 -4.44 15.93 1.74
CA CYS A 65 -3.70 15.19 2.75
C CYS A 65 -4.49 15.17 4.06
N ARG A 66 -4.63 13.98 4.64
CA ARG A 66 -5.27 13.77 5.92
C ARG A 66 -4.37 12.99 6.85
N LEU A 67 -3.99 13.60 7.97
CA LEU A 67 -3.28 12.95 9.06
C LEU A 67 -4.23 12.84 10.25
N ASP A 68 -4.55 11.63 10.69
CA ASP A 68 -5.41 11.44 11.86
C ASP A 68 -4.65 11.69 13.18
N MET A 69 -5.30 11.46 14.31
CA MET A 69 -4.75 11.78 15.63
C MET A 69 -3.42 11.08 15.90
N TRP A 70 -2.52 11.79 16.59
CA TRP A 70 -1.21 11.29 17.04
C TRP A 70 -0.26 10.85 15.92
N CYS A 71 -0.44 11.32 14.69
CA CYS A 71 0.57 11.10 13.65
C CYS A 71 1.85 11.89 13.93
N ASP A 72 2.97 11.33 13.52
CA ASP A 72 4.30 11.95 13.61
C ASP A 72 4.94 11.94 12.23
N VAL A 73 5.39 13.10 11.74
CA VAL A 73 6.05 13.26 10.45
C VAL A 73 7.37 13.97 10.67
N ALA A 74 8.49 13.31 10.33
CA ALA A 74 9.84 13.82 10.63
C ALA A 74 10.35 14.86 9.62
N GLU A 75 9.74 14.95 8.43
CA GLU A 75 10.10 15.97 7.43
C GLU A 75 8.86 16.83 7.08
N ASN A 76 8.83 17.38 5.86
CA ASN A 76 7.78 18.30 5.44
C ASN A 76 6.48 17.56 5.10
N VAL A 77 5.38 18.30 5.16
CA VAL A 77 4.09 17.88 4.60
C VAL A 77 3.68 18.91 3.54
N LEU A 78 3.66 18.47 2.29
CA LEU A 78 3.34 19.28 1.11
C LEU A 78 2.00 18.82 0.53
N VAL A 79 1.04 19.74 0.43
CA VAL A 79 -0.33 19.41 0.04
C VAL A 79 -0.78 20.35 -1.08
N GLY A 80 -1.14 19.78 -2.24
CA GLY A 80 -1.53 20.51 -3.43
C GLY A 80 -2.97 21.03 -3.42
N GLN A 81 -3.83 20.48 -2.57
CA GLN A 81 -5.19 20.95 -2.31
C GLN A 81 -5.41 21.15 -0.80
N ASP A 82 -6.36 20.46 -0.18
CA ASP A 82 -6.79 20.73 1.19
C ASP A 82 -6.10 19.78 2.19
N ALA A 83 -5.76 20.31 3.36
CA ALA A 83 -5.11 19.55 4.42
C ALA A 83 -5.99 19.44 5.67
N TYR A 84 -6.07 18.22 6.21
CA TYR A 84 -6.83 17.89 7.41
C TYR A 84 -5.90 17.26 8.45
N ILE A 85 -5.50 18.04 9.44
CA ILE A 85 -4.52 17.64 10.46
C ILE A 85 -5.25 17.37 11.78
N GLY A 86 -5.20 16.12 12.24
CA GLY A 86 -5.86 15.63 13.45
C GLY A 86 -5.24 16.15 14.74
N GLU A 87 -5.88 15.84 15.86
CA GLU A 87 -5.41 16.22 17.20
C GLU A 87 -4.05 15.58 17.54
N ARG A 88 -3.15 16.36 18.17
CA ARG A 88 -1.81 15.93 18.61
C ARG A 88 -0.95 15.34 17.49
N VAL A 89 -1.12 15.83 16.27
CA VAL A 89 -0.17 15.57 15.19
C VAL A 89 1.11 16.38 15.45
N HIS A 90 2.25 15.76 15.21
CA HIS A 90 3.57 16.36 15.28
C HIS A 90 4.20 16.35 13.88
N ILE A 91 4.69 17.51 13.43
CA ILE A 91 5.43 17.67 12.17
C ILE A 91 6.75 18.36 12.50
N GLU A 92 7.87 17.66 12.36
CA GLU A 92 9.20 18.25 12.59
C GLU A 92 9.58 19.25 11.48
N GLY A 93 9.13 19.04 10.24
CA GLY A 93 9.39 19.94 9.12
C GLY A 93 8.37 21.08 8.97
N GLU A 94 8.26 21.58 7.74
CA GLU A 94 7.29 22.61 7.34
C GLU A 94 5.97 21.97 6.82
N LEU A 95 4.82 22.55 7.16
CA LEU A 95 3.53 22.22 6.54
C LEU A 95 3.17 23.27 5.48
N LYS A 96 3.06 22.87 4.21
CA LYS A 96 2.65 23.75 3.10
C LYS A 96 1.39 23.24 2.43
N VAL A 97 0.37 24.09 2.38
CA VAL A 97 -0.95 23.74 1.87
C VAL A 97 -1.37 24.77 0.82
N ALA A 98 -1.64 24.31 -0.39
CA ALA A 98 -2.09 25.19 -1.47
C ALA A 98 -3.58 25.56 -1.38
N GLY A 99 -4.40 24.75 -0.71
CA GLY A 99 -5.81 24.98 -0.43
C GLY A 99 -6.10 25.38 1.02
N ASP A 100 -7.24 24.90 1.52
CA ASP A 100 -7.74 25.13 2.87
C ASP A 100 -7.03 24.19 3.89
N LEU A 101 -6.87 24.66 5.12
CA LEU A 101 -6.23 23.91 6.21
C LEU A 101 -7.18 23.81 7.40
N ASP A 102 -7.66 22.61 7.67
CA ASP A 102 -8.35 22.23 8.91
C ASP A 102 -7.32 21.63 9.88
N ILE A 103 -7.11 22.28 11.03
CA ILE A 103 -6.11 21.87 12.02
C ILE A 103 -6.74 21.62 13.39
N GLY A 104 -6.44 20.45 13.96
CA GLY A 104 -6.95 19.99 15.24
C GLY A 104 -6.29 20.64 16.46
N ASP A 105 -6.66 20.13 17.63
CA ASP A 105 -6.13 20.61 18.90
C ASP A 105 -4.72 20.04 19.16
N ASP A 106 -3.88 20.80 19.88
CA ASP A 106 -2.53 20.39 20.29
C ASP A 106 -1.60 19.93 19.14
N VAL A 107 -1.77 20.45 17.92
CA VAL A 107 -0.86 20.19 16.79
C VAL A 107 0.43 21.01 16.95
N ASP A 108 1.57 20.35 16.77
CA ASP A 108 2.90 20.95 16.84
C ASP A 108 3.61 20.84 15.49
N ILE A 109 4.13 21.96 15.00
CA ILE A 109 4.80 22.07 13.70
C ILE A 109 6.07 22.90 13.93
N GLU A 110 7.25 22.27 13.91
CA GLU A 110 8.47 22.91 14.42
C GLU A 110 8.99 24.01 13.49
N GLU A 111 8.99 23.79 12.17
CA GLU A 111 9.45 24.79 11.19
C GLU A 111 8.33 25.75 10.72
N GLY A 112 7.10 25.51 11.17
CA GLY A 112 5.93 26.35 10.91
C GLY A 112 5.08 25.89 9.72
N PHE A 113 4.01 26.62 9.44
CA PHE A 113 3.06 26.27 8.39
C PHE A 113 2.63 27.45 7.51
N GLU A 114 2.35 27.17 6.24
CA GLU A 114 1.82 28.10 5.26
C GLU A 114 0.60 27.48 4.57
N ALA A 115 -0.52 28.21 4.53
CA ALA A 115 -1.71 27.84 3.80
C ALA A 115 -2.20 29.00 2.93
N ASN A 116 -2.48 28.75 1.65
CA ASN A 116 -2.98 29.77 0.72
C ASN A 116 -4.50 29.97 0.81
N GLY A 117 -5.24 28.99 1.34
CA GLY A 117 -6.67 29.04 1.60
C GLY A 117 -7.03 29.48 3.01
N TRP A 118 -8.20 29.04 3.48
CA TRP A 118 -8.71 29.34 4.82
C TRP A 118 -8.12 28.39 5.84
N ILE A 119 -7.62 28.95 6.95
CA ILE A 119 -7.16 28.16 8.10
C ILE A 119 -8.28 28.11 9.13
N VAL A 120 -8.76 26.91 9.44
CA VAL A 120 -9.80 26.67 10.44
C VAL A 120 -9.24 25.77 11.54
N ILE A 121 -9.18 26.31 12.76
CA ILE A 121 -8.77 25.56 13.94
C ILE A 121 -9.99 24.84 14.51
N ARG A 122 -10.10 23.55 14.20
CA ARG A 122 -11.11 22.61 14.67
C ARG A 122 -10.59 21.20 14.48
N ASN A 123 -10.86 20.29 15.42
CA ASN A 123 -10.54 18.88 15.19
C ASN A 123 -11.32 18.36 13.97
N PRO A 124 -10.65 18.00 12.85
CA PRO A 124 -11.35 17.49 11.70
C PRO A 124 -12.10 16.22 12.10
N MET A 125 -13.37 16.11 11.71
CA MET A 125 -14.17 14.93 12.02
C MET A 125 -13.42 13.68 11.55
N PRO A 126 -13.25 12.64 12.39
CA PRO A 126 -12.61 11.39 11.96
C PRO A 126 -13.26 10.86 10.69
N THR A 127 -12.48 10.28 9.77
CA THR A 127 -12.94 9.87 8.42
C THR A 127 -14.18 8.98 8.50
N ILE A 128 -14.19 8.05 9.44
CA ILE A 128 -15.32 7.14 9.65
C ILE A 128 -16.61 7.88 10.02
N VAL A 129 -16.52 8.94 10.83
CA VAL A 129 -17.68 9.74 11.23
C VAL A 129 -18.17 10.59 10.07
N LEU A 130 -17.26 11.19 9.30
CA LEU A 130 -17.61 11.92 8.08
C LEU A 130 -18.39 11.01 7.11
N MET A 131 -17.90 9.79 6.90
CA MET A 131 -18.54 8.78 6.06
C MET A 131 -19.98 8.49 6.52
N PHE A 132 -20.17 8.21 7.82
CA PHE A 132 -21.50 7.98 8.37
C PHE A 132 -22.44 9.19 8.23
N VAL A 133 -21.92 10.41 8.41
CA VAL A 133 -22.71 11.64 8.25
C VAL A 133 -23.10 11.83 6.79
N TYR A 134 -22.18 11.63 5.86
CA TYR A 134 -22.43 11.74 4.42
C TYR A 134 -23.45 10.70 3.95
N LEU A 135 -23.28 9.44 4.35
CA LEU A 135 -24.23 8.37 4.05
C LEU A 135 -25.63 8.68 4.60
N LYS A 136 -25.71 9.14 5.85
CA LYS A 136 -26.98 9.58 6.44
C LYS A 136 -27.60 10.75 5.66
N HIS A 137 -26.79 11.67 5.15
CA HIS A 137 -27.27 12.81 4.36
C HIS A 137 -27.91 12.36 3.05
N LEU A 138 -27.25 11.45 2.31
CA LEU A 138 -27.78 10.86 1.08
C LEU A 138 -29.12 10.16 1.33
N LEU A 139 -29.21 9.35 2.40
CA LEU A 139 -30.46 8.69 2.80
C LEU A 139 -31.57 9.68 3.20
N LEU A 140 -31.22 10.83 3.79
CA LEU A 140 -32.18 11.84 4.22
C LEU A 140 -32.74 12.66 3.05
N ILE A 141 -31.92 12.89 2.01
CA ILE A 141 -32.32 13.57 0.77
C ILE A 141 -33.05 12.61 -0.19
N GLY A 142 -32.96 11.31 0.05
CA GLY A 142 -33.61 10.27 -0.75
C GLY A 142 -32.78 9.84 -1.96
N GLU A 143 -31.48 10.14 -1.99
CA GLU A 143 -30.54 9.60 -2.97
C GLU A 143 -30.09 8.19 -2.56
N GLU A 144 -31.04 7.26 -2.50
CA GLU A 144 -30.79 5.88 -2.08
C GLU A 144 -29.81 5.14 -3.01
N ASP A 145 -29.80 5.48 -4.31
CA ASP A 145 -28.91 4.88 -5.31
C ASP A 145 -27.44 5.31 -5.10
N THR A 146 -27.19 6.59 -4.77
CA THR A 146 -25.85 7.10 -4.45
C THR A 146 -25.37 6.54 -3.11
N ALA A 147 -26.27 6.45 -2.11
CA ALA A 147 -25.97 5.84 -0.82
C ALA A 147 -25.63 4.36 -0.94
N GLN A 148 -26.36 3.61 -1.78
CA GLN A 148 -26.08 2.20 -2.03
C GLN A 148 -24.75 2.00 -2.75
N ARG A 149 -24.40 2.83 -3.73
CA ARG A 149 -23.08 2.81 -4.39
C ARG A 149 -21.95 3.09 -3.41
N LEU A 150 -22.08 4.12 -2.58
CA LEU A 150 -21.09 4.42 -1.55
C LEU A 150 -20.95 3.26 -0.56
N ILE A 151 -22.05 2.62 -0.16
CA ILE A 151 -21.99 1.43 0.71
C ILE A 151 -21.35 0.25 -0.04
N SER A 152 -21.67 0.01 -1.30
CA SER A 152 -21.07 -1.10 -2.05
C SER A 152 -19.58 -0.86 -2.31
N GLU A 153 -19.15 0.35 -2.66
CA GLU A 153 -17.72 0.69 -2.76
C GLU A 153 -16.98 0.46 -1.42
N LEU A 154 -17.66 0.62 -0.28
CA LEU A 154 -17.10 0.40 1.05
C LEU A 154 -17.20 -1.06 1.55
N VAL A 155 -18.03 -1.91 0.93
CA VAL A 155 -18.43 -3.23 1.49
C VAL A 155 -18.31 -4.39 0.49
N ASP A 156 -18.37 -4.11 -0.80
CA ASP A 156 -18.32 -5.07 -1.91
C ASP A 156 -17.10 -4.76 -2.80
N GLU A 157 -16.14 -5.69 -2.83
CA GLU A 157 -14.85 -5.63 -3.54
C GLU A 157 -14.97 -5.68 -5.09
N ASP A 158 -16.19 -5.72 -5.65
CA ASP A 158 -16.46 -5.93 -7.08
C ASP A 158 -17.20 -4.74 -7.74
N ALA A 159 -17.08 -3.52 -7.21
CA ALA A 159 -17.76 -2.34 -7.77
C ALA A 159 -17.04 -1.81 -9.02
N ASP A 160 -17.48 -2.30 -10.19
CA ASP A 160 -17.43 -1.71 -11.54
C ASP A 160 -16.18 -0.88 -11.96
N GLU A 161 -15.39 -1.45 -12.89
CA GLU A 161 -14.22 -0.92 -13.63
C GLU A 161 -14.46 0.35 -14.50
N ASP A 162 -15.39 1.25 -14.12
CA ASP A 162 -15.80 2.40 -14.93
C ASP A 162 -15.50 3.77 -14.28
N ASP A 163 -14.46 3.86 -13.44
CA ASP A 163 -13.74 5.11 -13.13
C ASP A 163 -12.23 4.85 -13.25
N PRO A 164 -11.46 5.56 -14.10
CA PRO A 164 -10.01 5.34 -14.26
C PRO A 164 -9.23 5.96 -13.10
N ASP A 165 -9.58 5.59 -11.87
CA ASP A 165 -8.83 5.93 -10.68
C ASP A 165 -7.87 4.78 -10.37
N THR A 166 -6.59 5.04 -10.53
CA THR A 166 -5.49 4.13 -10.18
C THR A 166 -5.75 3.49 -8.82
N GLU A 167 -5.65 2.16 -8.75
CA GLU A 167 -5.82 1.40 -7.50
C GLU A 167 -4.97 2.02 -6.39
N PRO A 168 -5.49 2.19 -5.17
CA PRO A 168 -4.74 2.85 -4.11
C PRO A 168 -3.64 1.95 -3.57
N LEU A 169 -2.54 2.58 -3.15
CA LEU A 169 -1.56 1.95 -2.29
C LEU A 169 -2.16 1.82 -0.88
N VAL A 170 -2.35 0.58 -0.43
CA VAL A 170 -2.92 0.29 0.89
C VAL A 170 -1.86 -0.33 1.78
N ILE A 171 -1.49 0.38 2.83
CA ILE A 171 -0.61 -0.11 3.89
C ILE A 171 -1.48 -0.52 5.09
N PRO A 172 -1.50 -1.80 5.48
CA PRO A 172 -2.39 -2.28 6.53
C PRO A 172 -1.96 -1.76 7.90
N GLY A 173 -2.85 -1.79 8.88
CA GLY A 173 -2.53 -1.31 10.22
C GLY A 173 -1.44 -2.12 10.91
N ASN A 174 -0.58 -1.47 11.71
CA ASN A 174 0.58 -2.06 12.36
C ASN A 174 1.65 -2.58 11.38
N ALA A 175 1.72 -2.02 10.17
CA ALA A 175 2.78 -2.32 9.22
C ALA A 175 4.08 -1.58 9.55
N THR A 176 5.20 -2.13 9.10
CA THR A 176 6.46 -1.39 9.00
C THR A 176 6.94 -1.45 7.56
N VAL A 177 7.06 -0.30 6.90
CA VAL A 177 7.44 -0.20 5.48
C VAL A 177 8.68 0.67 5.37
N GLY A 178 9.79 0.09 4.94
CA GLY A 178 11.08 0.78 4.84
C GLY A 178 12.07 0.09 3.90
N ASP A 179 13.22 0.72 3.68
CA ASP A 179 14.22 0.29 2.69
C ASP A 179 14.78 -1.10 3.01
N ASP A 180 14.91 -1.42 4.30
CA ASP A 180 15.36 -2.74 4.73
C ASP A 180 14.25 -3.80 4.57
N ALA A 181 13.00 -3.43 4.87
CA ALA A 181 11.92 -4.39 4.97
C ALA A 181 10.51 -3.78 4.95
N TRP A 182 9.63 -4.50 4.27
CA TRP A 182 8.19 -4.34 4.37
C TRP A 182 7.66 -5.49 5.23
N ARG A 183 7.08 -5.20 6.39
CA ARG A 183 6.60 -6.20 7.35
C ARG A 183 5.13 -5.96 7.63
N VAL A 184 4.32 -6.91 7.22
CA VAL A 184 2.88 -6.95 7.50
C VAL A 184 2.50 -8.29 8.11
N SER A 185 1.43 -8.28 8.93
CA SER A 185 0.87 -9.52 9.49
C SER A 185 -0.20 -10.15 8.62
N THR A 186 -0.59 -9.44 7.55
CA THR A 186 -1.65 -9.73 6.59
C THR A 186 -1.08 -10.30 5.29
N PRO A 187 -1.93 -10.72 4.35
CA PRO A 187 -1.55 -10.92 2.95
C PRO A 187 -0.92 -9.67 2.33
N ALA A 188 -0.13 -9.88 1.28
CA ALA A 188 0.43 -8.83 0.45
C ALA A 188 0.24 -9.14 -1.04
N THR A 189 -0.34 -8.20 -1.77
CA THR A 189 -0.48 -8.20 -3.22
C THR A 189 0.32 -7.03 -3.79
N ILE A 190 1.20 -7.35 -4.73
CA ILE A 190 1.98 -6.38 -5.50
C ILE A 190 1.52 -6.53 -6.95
N GLY A 191 1.07 -5.43 -7.55
CA GLY A 191 0.59 -5.36 -8.93
C GLY A 191 1.70 -5.54 -9.97
N ASP A 192 1.43 -5.08 -11.18
CA ASP A 192 2.30 -5.21 -12.34
C ASP A 192 3.29 -4.03 -12.44
N ASP A 193 4.39 -4.21 -13.19
CA ASP A 193 5.38 -3.15 -13.49
C ASP A 193 5.97 -2.43 -12.25
N CYS A 194 5.90 -3.05 -11.07
CA CYS A 194 6.35 -2.43 -9.83
C CYS A 194 7.86 -2.50 -9.64
N ARG A 195 8.44 -1.46 -9.01
CA ARG A 195 9.86 -1.42 -8.65
C ARG A 195 10.03 -1.19 -7.16
N LEU A 196 10.31 -2.26 -6.41
CA LEU A 196 10.31 -2.21 -4.94
C LEU A 196 11.69 -2.46 -4.34
N HIS A 197 12.08 -1.61 -3.40
CA HIS A 197 13.24 -1.82 -2.52
C HIS A 197 12.80 -2.38 -1.17
N GLY A 198 13.58 -3.34 -0.67
CA GLY A 198 13.41 -3.92 0.66
C GLY A 198 12.80 -5.31 0.68
N ASN A 199 12.99 -5.99 1.82
CA ASN A 199 12.55 -7.37 2.00
C ASN A 199 11.08 -7.44 2.39
N VAL A 200 10.22 -8.03 1.56
CA VAL A 200 8.79 -8.17 1.84
C VAL A 200 8.52 -9.38 2.73
N ARG A 201 7.78 -9.16 3.82
CA ARG A 201 7.37 -10.18 4.78
C ARG A 201 5.88 -10.07 5.05
N ALA A 202 5.14 -11.13 4.72
CA ALA A 202 3.69 -11.17 4.83
C ALA A 202 3.19 -12.57 5.21
N GLU A 203 1.87 -12.73 5.32
CA GLU A 203 1.21 -14.04 5.46
C GLU A 203 1.36 -14.85 4.17
N THR A 204 0.78 -14.34 3.09
CA THR A 204 0.97 -14.77 1.69
C THR A 204 1.52 -13.61 0.88
N ILE A 205 2.20 -13.89 -0.23
CA ILE A 205 2.67 -12.84 -1.15
C ILE A 205 2.24 -13.20 -2.58
N VAL A 206 1.55 -12.30 -3.24
CA VAL A 206 1.28 -12.36 -4.68
C VAL A 206 2.03 -11.20 -5.33
N VAL A 207 2.85 -11.49 -6.32
CA VAL A 207 3.53 -10.48 -7.14
C VAL A 207 3.02 -10.63 -8.56
N GLY A 208 2.63 -9.51 -9.17
CA GLY A 208 2.24 -9.41 -10.56
C GLY A 208 3.40 -9.59 -11.53
N ASN A 209 3.17 -9.13 -12.75
CA ASN A 209 4.03 -9.29 -13.91
C ASN A 209 5.06 -8.16 -14.01
N ASP A 210 6.15 -8.44 -14.71
CA ASP A 210 7.18 -7.47 -15.10
C ASP A 210 7.76 -6.62 -13.95
N CYS A 211 7.66 -7.12 -12.71
CA CYS A 211 8.12 -6.43 -11.52
C CYS A 211 9.64 -6.57 -11.32
N ASN A 212 10.22 -5.63 -10.56
CA ASN A 212 11.60 -5.67 -10.15
C ASN A 212 11.75 -5.43 -8.64
N ILE A 213 11.97 -6.51 -7.90
CA ILE A 213 12.04 -6.50 -6.44
C ILE A 213 13.50 -6.62 -5.99
N PHE A 214 14.03 -5.52 -5.44
CA PHE A 214 15.36 -5.38 -4.87
C PHE A 214 15.38 -5.82 -3.41
N GLY A 215 15.01 -7.07 -3.16
CA GLY A 215 14.94 -7.65 -1.83
C GLY A 215 14.52 -9.12 -1.88
N SER A 216 14.46 -9.74 -0.71
CA SER A 216 13.96 -11.09 -0.53
C SER A 216 12.46 -11.09 -0.22
N LEU A 217 11.74 -12.09 -0.70
CA LEU A 217 10.35 -12.35 -0.35
C LEU A 217 10.28 -13.44 0.73
N ARG A 218 9.55 -13.18 1.81
CA ARG A 218 9.35 -14.15 2.88
C ARG A 218 7.89 -14.20 3.33
N ALA A 219 7.20 -15.26 2.95
CA ALA A 219 5.84 -15.53 3.39
C ALA A 219 5.78 -16.57 4.52
N ARG A 220 4.67 -16.60 5.25
CA ARG A 220 4.36 -17.73 6.15
C ARG A 220 3.79 -18.89 5.35
N ASP A 221 2.90 -18.56 4.43
CA ASP A 221 2.19 -19.48 3.57
C ASP A 221 2.67 -19.23 2.13
N ASP A 222 1.76 -19.20 1.16
CA ASP A 222 2.09 -19.31 -0.26
C ASP A 222 2.71 -18.02 -0.85
N VAL A 223 3.55 -18.20 -1.87
CA VAL A 223 4.08 -17.11 -2.70
C VAL A 223 3.82 -17.40 -4.17
N THR A 224 3.21 -16.44 -4.87
CA THR A 224 3.07 -16.46 -6.33
C THR A 224 3.87 -15.31 -6.93
N VAL A 225 4.63 -15.59 -7.99
CA VAL A 225 5.41 -14.61 -8.74
C VAL A 225 4.97 -14.65 -10.19
N GLY A 226 4.47 -13.52 -10.69
CA GLY A 226 3.96 -13.33 -12.04
C GLY A 226 5.04 -13.27 -13.13
N ASP A 227 4.58 -13.17 -14.38
CA ASP A 227 5.38 -13.40 -15.57
C ASP A 227 6.46 -12.32 -15.73
N GLY A 228 7.65 -12.69 -16.20
CA GLY A 228 8.74 -11.73 -16.47
C GLY A 228 9.31 -11.00 -15.23
N THR A 229 8.75 -11.25 -14.04
CA THR A 229 9.15 -10.61 -12.78
C THR A 229 10.54 -11.05 -12.35
N ARG A 230 11.33 -10.10 -11.85
CA ARG A 230 12.69 -10.31 -11.34
C ARG A 230 12.75 -10.06 -9.84
N ILE A 231 13.19 -11.09 -9.10
CA ILE A 231 13.45 -11.00 -7.66
C ILE A 231 14.95 -11.14 -7.42
N HIS A 232 15.55 -10.09 -6.85
CA HIS A 232 16.99 -10.02 -6.63
C HIS A 232 17.47 -10.78 -5.38
N GLY A 233 16.57 -11.03 -4.43
CA GLY A 233 16.86 -11.75 -3.20
C GLY A 233 16.36 -13.19 -3.21
N ASP A 234 16.28 -13.74 -2.00
CA ASP A 234 15.79 -15.09 -1.75
C ASP A 234 14.26 -15.11 -1.70
N LEU A 235 13.66 -16.25 -2.04
CA LEU A 235 12.23 -16.51 -1.88
C LEU A 235 12.06 -17.64 -0.85
N THR A 236 11.41 -17.35 0.27
CA THR A 236 11.23 -18.33 1.35
C THR A 236 9.82 -18.35 1.89
N THR A 237 9.18 -19.52 1.89
CA THR A 237 7.94 -19.76 2.64
C THR A 237 8.24 -20.54 3.92
N ARG A 238 7.33 -20.49 4.90
CA ARG A 238 7.47 -21.29 6.13
C ARG A 238 6.77 -22.64 6.01
N ASN A 239 5.54 -22.66 5.50
CA ASN A 239 4.76 -23.87 5.31
C ASN A 239 3.95 -23.86 4.00
N GLY A 240 4.19 -22.88 3.13
CA GLY A 240 3.44 -22.71 1.89
C GLY A 240 4.22 -23.10 0.65
N ASP A 241 3.49 -23.09 -0.45
CA ASP A 241 3.99 -23.45 -1.76
C ASP A 241 4.49 -22.20 -2.50
N VAL A 242 5.33 -22.44 -3.51
CA VAL A 242 5.86 -21.36 -4.35
C VAL A 242 5.50 -21.65 -5.78
N THR A 243 4.80 -20.70 -6.40
CA THR A 243 4.50 -20.72 -7.83
C THR A 243 5.26 -19.58 -8.49
N ILE A 244 6.14 -19.90 -9.42
CA ILE A 244 6.87 -18.94 -10.24
C ILE A 244 6.38 -19.14 -11.66
N THR A 245 5.73 -18.14 -12.25
CA THR A 245 5.14 -18.23 -13.59
C THR A 245 6.18 -17.93 -14.67
N ASP A 246 5.73 -17.64 -15.89
CA ASP A 246 6.53 -17.79 -17.10
C ASP A 246 7.59 -16.68 -17.21
N ASP A 247 8.79 -17.04 -17.67
CA ASP A 247 9.93 -16.13 -17.85
C ASP A 247 10.36 -15.31 -16.60
N ALA A 248 9.80 -15.62 -15.42
CA ALA A 248 10.18 -15.00 -14.16
C ALA A 248 11.56 -15.47 -13.70
N ARG A 249 12.32 -14.58 -13.03
CA ARG A 249 13.69 -14.86 -12.63
C ARG A 249 13.96 -14.54 -11.17
N ILE A 250 14.40 -15.55 -10.43
CA ILE A 250 14.84 -15.43 -9.04
C ILE A 250 16.37 -15.54 -8.99
N LEU A 251 17.03 -14.48 -8.51
CA LEU A 251 18.50 -14.46 -8.42
C LEU A 251 19.02 -15.16 -7.15
N GLY A 252 18.22 -15.21 -6.09
CA GLY A 252 18.57 -15.84 -4.81
C GLY A 252 18.15 -17.30 -4.68
N ASP A 253 18.24 -17.81 -3.45
CA ASP A 253 17.81 -19.15 -3.07
C ASP A 253 16.28 -19.22 -2.98
N VAL A 254 15.71 -20.39 -3.31
CA VAL A 254 14.27 -20.68 -3.14
C VAL A 254 14.09 -21.79 -2.11
N SER A 255 13.26 -21.54 -1.09
CA SER A 255 12.95 -22.52 -0.04
C SER A 255 11.45 -22.59 0.24
N CYS A 256 10.84 -23.76 0.05
CA CYS A 256 9.39 -23.94 0.19
C CYS A 256 8.95 -25.39 0.47
N ALA A 257 7.64 -25.60 0.65
CA ALA A 257 7.05 -26.92 0.74
C ALA A 257 7.04 -27.58 -0.65
N ASP A 258 6.12 -27.16 -1.53
CA ASP A 258 6.11 -27.54 -2.95
C ASP A 258 6.54 -26.36 -3.84
N LEU A 259 7.13 -26.66 -5.00
CA LEU A 259 7.58 -25.67 -5.98
C LEU A 259 6.99 -25.96 -7.37
N GLU A 260 6.30 -24.98 -7.93
CA GLU A 260 5.83 -24.98 -9.31
C GLU A 260 6.58 -23.91 -10.14
N LEU A 261 7.12 -24.34 -11.28
CA LEU A 261 7.88 -23.50 -12.20
C LEU A 261 7.20 -23.48 -13.57
N GLY A 262 6.84 -22.28 -14.04
CA GLY A 262 6.36 -21.99 -15.37
C GLY A 262 7.44 -22.14 -16.44
N PRO A 263 7.05 -22.27 -17.72
CA PRO A 263 7.98 -22.23 -18.85
C PRO A 263 8.89 -20.99 -18.82
N GLY A 264 10.19 -21.19 -19.04
CA GLY A 264 11.15 -20.09 -19.11
C GLY A 264 11.57 -19.51 -17.75
N ALA A 265 10.94 -19.92 -16.64
CA ALA A 265 11.33 -19.49 -15.31
C ALA A 265 12.77 -19.90 -14.96
N GLU A 266 13.55 -18.97 -14.39
CA GLU A 266 14.95 -19.16 -14.02
C GLU A 266 15.16 -18.94 -12.51
N ILE A 267 15.85 -19.88 -11.85
CA ILE A 267 16.36 -19.70 -10.48
C ILE A 267 17.88 -19.84 -10.52
N ASP A 268 18.60 -18.77 -10.20
CA ASP A 268 20.07 -18.76 -10.21
C ASP A 268 20.68 -19.34 -8.92
N GLY A 269 19.93 -19.29 -7.81
CA GLY A 269 20.36 -19.80 -6.51
C GLY A 269 20.08 -21.29 -6.28
N THR A 270 20.12 -21.68 -5.01
CA THR A 270 19.84 -23.06 -4.58
C THR A 270 18.35 -23.26 -4.33
N ILE A 271 17.80 -24.34 -4.88
CA ILE A 271 16.41 -24.76 -4.62
C ILE A 271 16.38 -25.77 -3.46
N ARG A 272 15.51 -25.51 -2.47
CA ARG A 272 15.19 -26.40 -1.35
C ARG A 272 13.67 -26.54 -1.21
N ALA A 273 13.10 -27.56 -1.84
CA ALA A 273 11.71 -27.96 -1.62
C ALA A 273 11.66 -29.20 -0.73
N ASP A 274 10.78 -29.20 0.28
CA ASP A 274 10.56 -30.35 1.15
C ASP A 274 9.67 -31.42 0.49
N GLY A 275 8.84 -31.01 -0.48
CA GLY A 275 7.87 -31.83 -1.21
C GLY A 275 8.19 -31.99 -2.70
N GLU A 276 7.20 -31.77 -3.55
CA GLU A 276 7.25 -31.92 -5.00
C GLU A 276 7.81 -30.68 -5.69
N ILE A 277 8.55 -30.90 -6.78
CA ILE A 277 8.99 -29.86 -7.70
C ILE A 277 8.39 -30.18 -9.07
N THR A 278 7.48 -29.33 -9.54
CA THR A 278 6.81 -29.44 -10.84
C THR A 278 7.37 -28.39 -11.78
N MET A 279 7.77 -28.81 -12.98
CA MET A 279 8.20 -27.91 -14.05
C MET A 279 7.23 -28.05 -15.22
N ALA A 280 6.48 -26.99 -15.48
CA ALA A 280 5.64 -26.90 -16.66
C ALA A 280 6.52 -26.76 -17.91
N THR A 281 6.17 -27.48 -18.97
CA THR A 281 6.87 -27.41 -20.25
C THR A 281 6.06 -26.52 -21.18
N GLY A 282 6.68 -25.49 -21.75
CA GLY A 282 6.01 -24.61 -22.71
C GLY A 282 5.52 -25.40 -23.93
N GLU A 283 4.41 -24.96 -24.51
CA GLU A 283 3.98 -25.48 -25.81
C GLU A 283 5.09 -25.23 -26.83
N ARG A 284 5.61 -26.31 -27.42
CA ARG A 284 6.52 -26.19 -28.56
C ARG A 284 5.69 -25.65 -29.72
N ASP A 285 5.89 -24.39 -30.08
CA ASP A 285 5.46 -23.87 -31.38
C ASP A 285 6.04 -24.78 -32.48
N LEU A 286 5.18 -25.63 -33.03
CA LEU A 286 5.47 -26.40 -34.23
C LEU A 286 5.23 -25.44 -35.40
N GLU A 287 6.32 -24.77 -35.82
CA GLU A 287 6.54 -24.02 -37.09
C GLU A 287 5.32 -23.52 -37.89
#